data_AF-A0AA48LGD1-F1
#
_entry.id   AF-A0AA48LGD1-F1
#
_cell.length_a   1.000
_cell.length_b   1.000
_cell.length_c   1.000
_cell.angle_alpha   90.00
_cell.angle_beta   90.00
_cell.angle_gamma   90.00
#
_symmetry.space_group_name_H-M   'P 1'
#
loop_
_entity.id
_entity.type
_entity.pdbx_description
1 polymer ?
#
loop_
_entity_poly.entity_id
_entity_poly.type
_entity_poly.pdbx_seq_one_letter_code
_entity_poly.pdbx_strand_id
1 'polypeptide(L)' 'MKVWAILAIVYAVIVVILAVLKPEAVWKIKKIQWFEKVLGEKGTEIFFYIWALLFLVLGVWLLTK' A
#
# COMPACT_ATOMS: atom_id res chain seq x y z
N MET A 1 -19.88 5.22 -8.44
CA MET A 1 -18.57 4.55 -8.30
C MET A 1 -17.42 5.51 -7.99
N LYS A 2 -17.53 6.81 -8.32
CA LYS A 2 -16.48 7.82 -8.10
C LYS A 2 -15.94 7.92 -6.66
N VAL A 3 -16.79 7.79 -5.63
CA VAL A 3 -16.33 7.84 -4.23
C VAL A 3 -15.37 6.69 -3.90
N TRP A 4 -15.70 5.46 -4.32
CA TRP A 4 -14.83 4.30 -4.14
C TRP A 4 -13.52 4.42 -4.91
N ALA A 5 -13.58 5.03 -6.09
CA ALA A 5 -12.41 5.31 -6.91
C ALA A 5 -11.44 6.28 -6.21
N ILE A 6 -11.97 7.38 -5.66
CA ILE A 6 -11.20 8.35 -4.88
C ILE A 6 -10.61 7.69 -3.63
N LEU A 7 -11.40 6.90 -2.89
CA LEU A 7 -10.91 6.18 -1.72
C LEU A 7 -9.77 5.20 -2.08
N ALA A 8 -9.87 4.48 -3.19
CA ALA A 8 -8.83 3.57 -3.64
C ALA A 8 -7.52 4.31 -4.01
N ILE A 9 -7.63 5.45 -4.68
CA ILE A 9 -6.47 6.29 -5.03
C ILE A 9 -5.82 6.87 -3.77
N VAL A 10 -6.62 7.43 -2.86
CA VAL A 10 -6.11 7.98 -1.59
C VAL A 10 -5.43 6.88 -0.77
N TYR A 11 -6.02 5.69 -0.71
CA TYR A 11 -5.42 4.54 -0.04
C TYR A 11 -4.08 4.14 -0.68
N ALA A 12 -4.01 4.08 -2.02
CA ALA A 12 -2.75 3.80 -2.72
C ALA A 12 -1.64 4.80 -2.33
N VAL A 13 -1.97 6.09 -2.29
CA VAL A 13 -1.02 7.14 -1.87
C VAL A 13 -0.55 6.93 -0.44
N ILE A 14 -1.47 6.64 0.49
CA ILE A 14 -1.11 6.36 1.89
C ILE A 14 -0.18 5.15 1.99
N VAL A 15 -0.44 4.09 1.23
CA VAL A 15 0.41 2.89 1.23
C VAL A 15 1.82 3.18 0.72
N VAL A 16 1.97 4.00 -0.33
CA VAL A 16 3.30 4.44 -0.80
C VAL A 16 4.01 5.24 0.29
N ILE A 17 3.32 6.16 0.96
CA ILE A 17 3.89 6.95 2.06
C ILE A 17 4.38 6.03 3.19
N LEU A 18 3.60 5.01 3.56
CA LEU A 18 3.98 4.03 4.58
C LEU A 18 5.19 3.17 4.16
N ALA A 19 5.32 2.88 2.87
CA ALA A 19 6.47 2.15 2.32
C ALA A 19 7.76 2.99 2.33
N VAL A 20 7.65 4.29 2.01
CA VAL A 20 8.80 5.21 1.93
C VAL A 20 9.23 5.72 3.30
N LEU A 21 8.30 6.26 4.10
CA LEU A 21 8.63 6.86 5.40
C LEU A 21 8.91 5.83 6.48
N LYS A 22 8.50 4.57 6.27
CA LYS A 22 8.63 3.45 7.19
C LYS A 22 8.42 3.84 8.66
N PRO A 23 7.30 4.49 9.03
CA PRO A 23 7.11 4.97 10.39
C PRO A 23 7.15 3.79 11.36
N GLU A 24 7.95 3.91 12.42
CA GLU A 24 8.19 2.82 13.36
C GLU A 24 6.91 2.27 13.98
N ALA A 25 5.93 3.13 14.23
CA ALA A 25 4.63 2.74 14.78
C ALA A 25 3.88 1.74 13.90
N VAL A 26 4.05 1.80 12.57
CA VAL A 26 3.41 0.90 11.61
C VAL A 26 4.33 -0.28 11.32
N TRP A 27 5.63 -0.06 11.11
CA TRP A 27 6.56 -1.14 10.77
C TRP A 27 6.88 -2.09 11.94
N LYS A 28 6.74 -1.64 13.20
CA LYS A 28 6.91 -2.49 14.39
C LYS A 28 5.66 -3.29 14.77
N ILE A 29 4.56 -3.21 14.02
CA ILE A 29 3.39 -4.05 14.32
C ILE A 29 3.65 -5.51 13.96
N LYS A 30 3.10 -6.44 14.74
CA LYS A 30 3.28 -7.90 14.53
C LYS A 30 2.98 -8.36 13.10
N LYS A 31 2.04 -7.72 12.40
CA LYS A 31 1.70 -8.06 11.01
C LYS A 31 2.84 -7.72 10.04
N ILE A 32 3.35 -6.49 10.06
CA ILE A 32 4.42 -6.07 9.15
C ILE A 32 5.73 -6.79 9.49
N GLN A 33 6.03 -6.98 10.78
CA GLN A 33 7.18 -7.79 11.19
C GLN A 33 7.11 -9.25 10.69
N TRP A 34 5.91 -9.81 10.55
CA TRP A 34 5.75 -11.12 9.94
C TRP A 34 6.04 -11.10 8.44
N PHE A 35 5.56 -10.08 7.72
CA PHE A 35 5.93 -9.87 6.31
C PHE A 35 7.44 -9.68 6.15
N GLU A 36 8.06 -8.87 7.03
CA GLU A 36 9.50 -8.64 7.04
C GLU A 36 10.28 -9.92 7.33
N LYS A 37 9.78 -10.77 8.24
CA LYS A 37 10.41 -12.07 8.52
C LYS A 37 10.34 -13.04 7.32
N VAL A 38 9.28 -12.96 6.51
CA VAL A 38 9.08 -13.86 5.36
C VAL A 38 9.75 -13.33 4.08
N LEU A 39 9.64 -12.04 3.82
CA LEU A 39 10.06 -11.39 2.56
C LEU A 39 11.37 -10.59 2.72
N GLY A 40 11.83 -10.36 3.94
CA GLY A 40 12.86 -9.37 4.25
C GLY A 40 12.32 -7.94 4.23
N GLU A 41 13.14 -6.99 4.69
CA GLU A 41 12.78 -5.57 4.71
C GLU A 41 12.52 -5.03 3.30
N LYS A 42 13.44 -5.31 2.36
CA LYS A 42 13.32 -4.92 0.95
C LYS A 42 12.14 -5.60 0.25
N GLY A 43 11.87 -6.88 0.53
CA GLY A 43 10.74 -7.59 -0.06
C GLY A 43 9.39 -7.08 0.45
N THR A 44 9.31 -6.70 1.72
CA THR A 44 8.12 -6.08 2.31
C THR A 44 7.87 -4.70 1.70
N GLU A 45 8.92 -3.90 1.49
CA GLU A 45 8.82 -2.61 0.80
C GLU A 45 8.27 -2.78 -0.64
N ILE A 46 8.82 -3.72 -1.41
CA ILE A 46 8.35 -4.05 -2.77
C ILE A 46 6.89 -4.51 -2.75
N PHE A 47 6.50 -5.33 -1.77
CA PHE A 47 5.11 -5.77 -1.61
C PHE A 47 4.16 -4.60 -1.45
N PHE A 48 4.50 -3.62 -0.60
CA PHE A 48 3.70 -2.42 -0.43
C PHE A 48 3.61 -1.58 -1.71
N TYR A 49 4.70 -1.45 -2.49
CA TYR A 49 4.64 -0.75 -3.77
C TYR A 49 3.76 -1.45 -4.81
N ILE A 50 3.85 -2.78 -4.91
CA ILE A 50 2.98 -3.57 -5.80
C ILE A 50 1.52 -3.41 -5.37
N TRP A 51 1.25 -3.45 -4.06
CA TRP A 51 -0.08 -3.26 -3.52
C TRP A 51 -0.65 -1.87 -3.80
N ALA A 52 0.17 -0.83 -3.63
CA ALA A 52 -0.21 0.53 -3.98
C ALA A 52 -0.51 0.68 -5.48
N LEU A 53 0.32 0.08 -6.35
CA LEU A 53 0.10 0.11 -7.79
C LEU A 53 -1.24 -0.56 -8.17
N LEU A 54 -1.55 -1.71 -7.57
CA LEU A 54 -2.83 -2.40 -7.79
C LEU A 54 -4.03 -1.53 -7.41
N PHE A 55 -3.98 -0.86 -6.25
CA PHE A 55 -5.06 0.03 -5.81
C PHE A 55 -5.16 1.30 -6.67
N LEU A 56 -4.04 1.80 -7.18
CA LEU A 56 -4.03 2.92 -8.11
C LEU A 56 -4.71 2.54 -9.43
N VAL A 57 -4.36 1.38 -10.01
CA VAL A 57 -5.01 0.85 -11.23
C VAL A 57 -6.49 0.62 -11.00
N LEU A 58 -6.87 0.01 -9.87
CA LEU A 58 -8.27 -0.21 -9.49
C LEU A 58 -9.04 1.12 -9.37
N GLY A 59 -8.43 2.12 -8.74
CA GLY A 59 -9.01 3.44 -8.57
C GLY A 59 -9.24 4.15 -9.92
N VAL A 60 -8.26 4.12 -10.82
CA VAL A 60 -8.40 4.68 -12.17
C VAL A 60 -9.50 3.95 -12.95
N TRP A 61 -9.53 2.62 -12.89
CA TRP A 61 -10.57 1.82 -13.54
C TRP A 61 -11.98 2.14 -13.03
N LEU A 62 -12.13 2.31 -11.71
CA LEU A 62 -13.40 2.73 -11.07
C LEU A 62 -13.84 4.16 -11.42
N LEU A 63 -12.92 5.04 -11.85
CA LEU A 63 -13.27 6.37 -12.39
C LEU A 63 -13.81 6.30 -13.82
N THR A 64 -13.35 5.32 -14.61
CA THR A 64 -13.78 5.12 -16.01
C THR A 64 -15.08 4.33 -16.15
N LYS A 65 -15.57 3.73 -15.07
CA LYS A 65 -16.80 2.95 -14.97
C LYS A 65 -17.94 3.79 -14.38
#